data_AF-A0AAV2B713-F1
#
_entry.id   AF-A0AAV2B713-F1
#
_cell.length_a   1.000
_cell.length_b   1.000
_cell.length_c   1.000
_cell.angle_alpha   90.00
_cell.angle_beta   90.00
_cell.angle_gamma   90.00
#
_symmetry.space_group_name_H-M   'P 1'
#
loop_
_entity.id
_entity.type
_entity.pdbx_description
1 polymer ?
#
loop_
_entity_poly.entity_id
_entity_poly.type
_entity_poly.pdbx_seq_one_letter_code
_entity_poly.pdbx_strand_id
1 'polypeptide(L)'
;MEVIMLNGVRVVRGVQWEQFAGIQKLRRLKLMYSTVRSLDRSFRDNAPRQLEELDIYNCSTESLDDQAFSLLTNMLEFSLEYGKVREVKRSMFPNPAKVRSIFLGSNRIETLPEDIFINMPDLKNILLHSNRISQINENTFKPIFPRLTWFKVNGNPIDCHCSIRWIVTVDKPNLAWQKFQGDCIQPRELAGRPLRDLKTSDFAHCG
;
A
#
# COMPACT_ATOMS: atom_id res chain seq x y z
N MET A 1 -17.82 -0.47 21.44
CA MET A 1 -16.38 -0.77 21.38
C MET A 1 -15.84 -0.17 20.11
N GLU A 2 -14.77 0.64 20.19
CA GLU A 2 -14.20 1.32 19.01
C GLU A 2 -13.06 0.55 18.35
N VAL A 3 -12.49 -0.44 19.05
CA VAL A 3 -11.35 -1.22 18.59
C VAL A 3 -11.63 -2.70 18.81
N ILE A 4 -11.43 -3.50 17.78
CA ILE A 4 -11.37 -4.96 17.90
C ILE A 4 -10.00 -5.40 17.42
N MET A 5 -9.35 -6.23 18.23
CA MET A 5 -8.09 -6.89 17.86
C MET A 5 -8.27 -8.39 18.00
N LEU A 6 -8.09 -9.12 16.90
CA LEU A 6 -8.06 -10.58 16.87
C LEU A 6 -6.64 -11.03 16.58
N ASN A 7 -6.05 -11.80 17.49
CA ASN A 7 -4.69 -12.30 17.37
C ASN A 7 -4.68 -13.83 17.48
N GLY A 8 -4.07 -14.50 16.50
CA GLY A 8 -3.94 -15.96 16.52
C GLY A 8 -5.25 -16.72 16.34
N VAL A 9 -6.30 -16.07 15.83
CA VAL A 9 -7.62 -16.69 15.68
C VAL A 9 -7.63 -17.57 14.44
N ARG A 10 -7.78 -18.87 14.65
CA ARG A 10 -7.91 -19.84 13.56
C ARG A 10 -9.35 -19.88 13.07
N VAL A 11 -9.61 -19.15 11.99
CA VAL A 11 -10.94 -19.13 11.37
C VAL A 11 -11.04 -20.24 10.32
N VAL A 12 -11.60 -21.39 10.72
CA VAL A 12 -11.64 -22.60 9.89
C VAL A 12 -12.54 -22.43 8.65
N ARG A 13 -13.59 -21.62 8.75
CA ARG A 13 -14.58 -21.38 7.68
C ARG A 13 -14.51 -19.98 7.06
N GLY A 14 -13.41 -19.25 7.26
CA GLY A 14 -13.30 -17.85 6.88
C GLY A 14 -14.08 -16.91 7.82
N VAL A 15 -13.69 -15.65 7.83
CA VAL A 15 -14.32 -14.63 8.70
C VAL A 15 -15.75 -14.39 8.25
N GLN A 16 -16.71 -14.47 9.17
CA GLN A 16 -18.11 -14.16 8.93
C GLN A 16 -18.33 -12.65 9.15
N TRP A 17 -18.16 -11.86 8.09
CA TRP A 17 -18.15 -10.40 8.17
C TRP A 17 -19.50 -9.82 8.61
N GLU A 18 -20.58 -10.55 8.40
CA GLU A 18 -21.95 -10.23 8.84
C GLU A 18 -22.01 -9.99 10.35
N GLN A 19 -21.16 -10.68 11.12
CA GLN A 19 -21.08 -10.51 12.59
C GLN A 19 -20.55 -9.13 12.99
N PHE A 20 -19.84 -8.45 12.10
CA PHE A 20 -19.29 -7.10 12.32
C PHE A 20 -20.23 -5.99 11.85
N ALA A 21 -21.23 -6.30 11.01
CA ALA A 21 -22.12 -5.31 10.41
C ALA A 21 -22.90 -4.49 11.46
N GLY A 22 -23.24 -5.09 12.60
CA GLY A 22 -23.95 -4.43 13.69
C GLY A 22 -23.08 -3.56 14.61
N ILE A 23 -21.75 -3.59 14.49
CA ILE A 23 -20.84 -2.95 15.45
C ILE A 23 -20.61 -1.49 15.05
N GLN A 24 -21.64 -0.65 15.15
CA GLN A 24 -21.64 0.74 14.63
C GLN A 24 -20.63 1.70 15.29
N LYS A 25 -19.99 1.32 16.39
CA LYS A 25 -18.94 2.13 17.03
C LYS A 25 -17.54 1.72 16.60
N LEU A 26 -17.37 0.62 15.86
CA LEU A 26 -16.05 0.06 15.53
C LEU A 26 -15.30 0.96 14.55
N ARG A 27 -14.22 1.59 14.99
CA ARG A 27 -13.34 2.44 14.19
C ARG A 27 -12.08 1.73 13.73
N ARG A 28 -11.59 0.77 14.52
CA ARG A 28 -10.32 0.09 14.25
C ARG A 28 -10.48 -1.42 14.33
N LEU A 29 -10.16 -2.11 13.25
CA LEU A 29 -10.17 -3.57 13.19
C LEU A 29 -8.76 -4.07 12.90
N LYS A 30 -8.20 -4.82 13.85
CA LYS A 30 -6.87 -5.44 13.71
C LYS A 30 -7.01 -6.95 13.69
N LEU A 31 -6.48 -7.58 12.65
CA LEU A 31 -6.44 -9.02 12.45
C LEU A 31 -4.97 -9.40 12.32
N MET A 32 -4.43 -10.10 13.33
CA MET A 32 -3.02 -10.44 13.39
C MET A 32 -2.89 -11.96 13.50
N TYR A 33 -1.98 -12.55 12.73
CA TYR A 33 -1.65 -13.98 12.80
C TYR A 33 -2.90 -14.89 12.73
N SER A 34 -3.94 -14.44 12.03
CA SER A 34 -5.25 -15.09 11.93
C SER A 34 -5.48 -15.54 10.49
N THR A 35 -6.23 -16.62 10.24
CA THR A 35 -6.41 -17.07 8.84
C THR A 35 -7.50 -16.25 8.13
N VAL A 36 -7.10 -15.21 7.41
CA VAL A 36 -7.98 -14.35 6.59
C VAL A 36 -7.52 -14.42 5.14
N ARG A 37 -7.89 -15.49 4.43
CA ARG A 37 -7.39 -15.75 3.05
C ARG A 37 -7.89 -14.73 2.03
N SER A 38 -9.07 -14.14 2.25
CA SER A 38 -9.71 -13.23 1.31
C SER A 38 -10.43 -12.09 2.03
N LEU A 39 -10.42 -10.91 1.41
CA LEU A 39 -11.37 -9.83 1.66
C LEU A 39 -12.31 -9.77 0.47
N ASP A 40 -13.37 -10.59 0.54
CA ASP A 40 -14.26 -10.86 -0.58
C ASP A 40 -15.50 -9.93 -0.61
N ARG A 41 -16.51 -10.29 -1.41
CA ARG A 41 -17.79 -9.56 -1.46
C ARG A 41 -18.49 -9.49 -0.11
N SER A 42 -18.42 -10.54 0.71
CA SER A 42 -19.01 -10.48 2.06
C SER A 42 -18.29 -9.44 2.91
N PHE A 43 -16.95 -9.34 2.82
CA PHE A 43 -16.23 -8.24 3.46
C PHE A 43 -16.71 -6.88 2.94
N ARG A 44 -16.75 -6.68 1.62
CA ARG A 44 -17.23 -5.42 1.03
C ARG A 44 -18.62 -5.05 1.54
N ASP A 45 -19.53 -6.01 1.60
CA ASP A 45 -20.94 -5.77 1.86
C ASP A 45 -21.25 -5.63 3.36
N ASN A 46 -20.42 -6.22 4.23
CA ASN A 46 -20.67 -6.28 5.68
C ASN A 46 -19.64 -5.58 6.56
N ALA A 47 -18.49 -5.15 6.03
CA ALA A 47 -17.49 -4.44 6.80
C ALA A 47 -18.07 -3.15 7.41
N PRO A 48 -17.83 -2.88 8.71
CA PRO A 48 -18.39 -1.71 9.37
C PRO A 48 -18.00 -0.41 8.68
N ARG A 49 -19.00 0.39 8.30
CA ARG A 49 -18.82 1.58 7.43
C ARG A 49 -18.07 2.73 8.10
N GLN A 50 -18.03 2.73 9.43
CA GLN A 50 -17.31 3.72 10.21
C GLN A 50 -15.86 3.33 10.53
N LEU A 51 -15.34 2.25 9.93
CA LEU A 51 -13.92 1.91 10.04
C LEU A 51 -13.04 3.05 9.51
N GLU A 52 -12.06 3.39 10.32
CA GLU A 52 -11.00 4.37 10.08
C GLU A 52 -9.64 3.68 9.90
N GLU A 53 -9.42 2.55 10.59
CA GLU A 53 -8.20 1.76 10.44
C GLU A 53 -8.56 0.28 10.24
N LEU A 54 -7.98 -0.31 9.20
CA LEU A 54 -7.99 -1.75 8.96
C LEU A 54 -6.55 -2.24 8.92
N ASP A 55 -6.18 -3.10 9.85
CA ASP A 55 -4.84 -3.67 9.95
C ASP A 55 -4.90 -5.19 9.87
N ILE A 56 -4.35 -5.73 8.79
CA ILE A 56 -4.31 -7.16 8.52
C ILE A 56 -2.85 -7.57 8.41
N TYR A 57 -2.34 -8.20 9.46
CA TYR A 57 -0.94 -8.55 9.58
C TYR A 57 -0.77 -10.06 9.61
N ASN A 58 0.01 -10.60 8.68
CA ASN A 58 0.38 -12.01 8.64
C ASN A 58 -0.85 -12.94 8.67
N CYS A 59 -1.86 -12.62 7.87
CA CYS A 59 -3.11 -13.36 7.82
C CYS A 59 -3.23 -14.33 6.62
N SER A 60 -2.15 -14.49 5.85
CA SER A 60 -2.14 -15.26 4.60
C SER A 60 -3.19 -14.79 3.57
N THR A 61 -3.52 -13.49 3.57
CA THR A 61 -4.46 -12.90 2.60
C THR A 61 -3.89 -12.98 1.19
N GLU A 62 -4.63 -13.57 0.26
CA GLU A 62 -4.19 -13.78 -1.12
C GLU A 62 -5.03 -12.99 -2.14
N SER A 63 -6.33 -12.87 -1.89
CA SER A 63 -7.27 -12.25 -2.83
C SER A 63 -8.09 -11.13 -2.20
N LEU A 64 -8.28 -10.05 -2.96
CA LEU A 64 -9.11 -8.91 -2.61
C LEU A 64 -10.23 -8.79 -3.65
N ASP A 65 -11.46 -8.55 -3.21
CA ASP A 65 -12.53 -8.12 -4.11
C ASP A 65 -12.15 -6.81 -4.79
N ASP A 66 -12.51 -6.65 -6.05
CA ASP A 66 -12.19 -5.46 -6.85
C ASP A 66 -12.72 -4.15 -6.25
N GLN A 67 -13.66 -4.25 -5.31
CA GLN A 67 -14.28 -3.14 -4.60
C GLN A 67 -14.21 -3.31 -3.08
N ALA A 68 -13.28 -4.12 -2.55
CA ALA A 68 -13.23 -4.53 -1.14
C ALA A 68 -13.42 -3.39 -0.12
N PHE A 69 -12.84 -2.20 -0.37
CA PHE A 69 -12.88 -1.05 0.55
C PHE A 69 -13.73 0.12 0.03
N SER A 70 -14.44 -0.04 -1.10
CA SER A 70 -15.07 1.08 -1.82
C SER A 70 -16.16 1.78 -0.98
N LEU A 71 -16.76 1.05 -0.05
CA LEU A 71 -17.81 1.50 0.86
C LEU A 71 -17.26 2.03 2.21
N LEU A 72 -15.94 1.97 2.44
CA LEU A 72 -15.28 2.38 3.68
C LEU A 72 -14.83 3.85 3.59
N THR A 73 -15.80 4.76 3.50
CA THR A 73 -15.58 6.19 3.21
C THR A 73 -14.88 6.97 4.33
N ASN A 74 -14.77 6.40 5.53
CA ASN A 74 -14.07 6.98 6.68
C ASN A 74 -12.63 6.48 6.84
N MET A 75 -12.16 5.59 5.94
CA MET A 75 -10.85 4.97 6.07
C MET A 75 -9.73 6.02 6.03
N LEU A 76 -8.88 5.98 7.05
CA LEU A 76 -7.68 6.81 7.21
C LEU A 76 -6.41 5.97 7.03
N GLU A 77 -6.42 4.71 7.45
CA GLU A 77 -5.29 3.80 7.32
C GLU A 77 -5.73 2.42 6.85
N PHE A 78 -5.08 1.95 5.79
CA PHE A 78 -5.24 0.60 5.29
C PHE A 78 -3.89 -0.12 5.33
N SER A 79 -3.82 -1.19 6.11
CA SER A 79 -2.66 -2.04 6.26
C SER A 79 -3.01 -3.49 5.93
N LEU A 80 -2.28 -4.06 4.98
CA LEU A 80 -2.26 -5.48 4.67
C LEU A 80 -0.81 -5.88 4.47
N GLU A 81 -0.14 -6.31 5.54
CA GLU A 81 1.27 -6.69 5.51
C GLU A 81 1.47 -8.20 5.74
N TYR A 82 2.55 -8.75 5.19
CA TYR A 82 2.90 -10.17 5.31
C TYR A 82 1.80 -11.10 4.76
N GLY A 83 1.22 -10.70 3.63
CA GLY A 83 0.24 -11.47 2.89
C GLY A 83 0.84 -12.14 1.65
N LYS A 84 -0.02 -12.43 0.67
CA LYS A 84 0.36 -12.94 -0.65
C LYS A 84 -0.37 -12.20 -1.76
N VAL A 85 -0.84 -10.99 -1.49
CA VAL A 85 -1.56 -10.15 -2.46
C VAL A 85 -0.65 -9.86 -3.65
N ARG A 86 -1.20 -10.03 -4.86
CA ARG A 86 -0.46 -9.78 -6.12
C ARG A 86 -0.88 -8.49 -6.80
N GLU A 87 -2.11 -8.05 -6.58
CA GLU A 87 -2.70 -6.94 -7.31
C GLU A 87 -3.55 -6.08 -6.37
N VAL A 88 -3.54 -4.78 -6.63
CA VAL A 88 -4.46 -3.80 -6.04
C VAL A 88 -5.05 -2.96 -7.17
N LYS A 89 -6.30 -2.54 -7.03
CA LYS A 89 -7.03 -1.78 -8.05
C LYS A 89 -7.52 -0.46 -7.47
N ARG A 90 -7.59 0.59 -8.30
CA ARG A 90 -8.14 1.88 -7.86
C ARG A 90 -9.59 1.75 -7.39
N SER A 91 -10.39 0.87 -8.02
CA SER A 91 -11.77 0.58 -7.65
C SER A 91 -11.96 0.02 -6.23
N MET A 92 -10.89 -0.50 -5.61
CA MET A 92 -10.95 -1.00 -4.24
C MET A 92 -11.15 0.11 -3.23
N PHE A 93 -10.72 1.34 -3.54
CA PHE A 93 -10.77 2.47 -2.61
C PHE A 93 -11.92 3.43 -2.92
N PRO A 94 -12.46 4.15 -1.92
CA PRO A 94 -13.46 5.19 -2.13
C PRO A 94 -12.98 6.29 -3.08
N ASN A 95 -13.92 7.05 -3.64
CA ASN A 95 -13.61 8.21 -4.48
C ASN A 95 -14.49 9.41 -4.06
N PRO A 96 -13.93 10.47 -3.43
CA PRO A 96 -12.53 10.59 -2.98
C PRO A 96 -12.22 9.66 -1.80
N ALA A 97 -10.96 9.26 -1.66
CA ALA A 97 -10.48 8.46 -0.53
C ALA A 97 -9.73 9.36 0.47
N LYS A 98 -10.13 9.32 1.74
CA LYS A 98 -9.51 10.07 2.85
C LYS A 98 -8.30 9.36 3.46
N VAL A 99 -7.80 8.33 2.79
CA VAL A 99 -6.71 7.47 3.26
C VAL A 99 -5.42 8.28 3.32
N ARG A 100 -4.78 8.25 4.49
CA ARG A 100 -3.49 8.89 4.80
C ARG A 100 -2.33 7.91 4.72
N SER A 101 -2.59 6.65 5.02
CA SER A 101 -1.60 5.57 5.10
C SER A 101 -2.05 4.35 4.32
N ILE A 102 -1.21 3.87 3.40
CA ILE A 102 -1.37 2.59 2.71
C ILE A 102 -0.14 1.74 2.97
N PHE A 103 -0.31 0.63 3.69
CA PHE A 103 0.75 -0.32 4.00
C PHE A 103 0.44 -1.66 3.33
N LEU A 104 1.30 -2.06 2.42
CA LEU A 104 1.19 -3.25 1.58
C LEU A 104 2.50 -4.03 1.57
N GLY A 105 3.34 -3.84 2.59
CA GLY A 105 4.65 -4.45 2.70
C GLY A 105 4.61 -5.97 2.81
N SER A 106 5.67 -6.64 2.35
CA SER A 106 5.78 -8.10 2.41
C SER A 106 4.60 -8.82 1.75
N ASN A 107 4.25 -8.39 0.52
CA ASN A 107 3.28 -9.07 -0.34
C ASN A 107 3.99 -9.56 -1.62
N ARG A 108 3.24 -9.75 -2.71
CA ARG A 108 3.73 -10.24 -4.00
C ARG A 108 3.30 -9.29 -5.13
N ILE A 109 3.16 -8.00 -4.83
CA ILE A 109 2.69 -7.00 -5.79
C ILE A 109 3.79 -6.75 -6.82
N GLU A 110 3.45 -6.90 -8.10
CA GLU A 110 4.39 -6.74 -9.22
C GLU A 110 4.25 -5.37 -9.88
N THR A 111 3.00 -4.87 -9.98
CA THR A 111 2.69 -3.57 -10.56
C THR A 111 1.63 -2.85 -9.74
N LEU A 112 1.60 -1.52 -9.85
CA LEU A 112 0.51 -0.70 -9.35
C LEU A 112 -0.19 -0.03 -10.54
N PRO A 113 -1.53 0.06 -10.54
CA PRO A 113 -2.25 0.89 -11.50
C PRO A 113 -1.76 2.34 -11.44
N GLU A 114 -1.69 3.00 -12.60
CA GLU A 114 -1.26 4.40 -12.67
C GLU A 114 -2.17 5.35 -11.90
N ASP A 115 -3.45 4.99 -11.82
CA ASP A 115 -4.49 5.77 -11.17
C ASP A 115 -4.69 5.44 -9.68
N ILE A 116 -3.91 4.51 -9.10
CA ILE A 116 -4.16 3.96 -7.75
C ILE A 116 -4.26 5.01 -6.66
N PHE A 117 -3.54 6.14 -6.79
CA PHE A 117 -3.54 7.24 -5.82
C PHE A 117 -4.38 8.46 -6.25
N ILE A 118 -5.11 8.37 -7.38
CA ILE A 118 -6.01 9.44 -7.82
C ILE A 118 -7.10 9.68 -6.77
N ASN A 119 -7.38 10.96 -6.51
CA ASN A 119 -8.35 11.42 -5.52
C ASN A 119 -8.09 10.91 -4.10
N MET A 120 -6.81 10.77 -3.73
CA MET A 120 -6.33 10.58 -2.35
C MET A 120 -5.59 11.84 -1.87
N PRO A 121 -6.30 12.95 -1.60
CA PRO A 121 -5.67 14.24 -1.29
C PRO A 121 -4.83 14.23 0.00
N ASP A 122 -5.19 13.35 0.94
CA ASP A 122 -4.56 13.27 2.27
C ASP A 122 -3.46 12.21 2.38
N LEU A 123 -3.12 11.51 1.29
CA LEU A 123 -2.15 10.42 1.30
C LEU A 123 -0.74 10.93 1.61
N LYS A 124 -0.12 10.35 2.64
CA LYS A 124 1.21 10.74 3.15
C LYS A 124 2.15 9.58 3.38
N ASN A 125 1.64 8.39 3.68
CA ASN A 125 2.48 7.24 4.02
C ASN A 125 2.21 6.08 3.06
N ILE A 126 3.27 5.61 2.40
CA ILE A 126 3.22 4.46 1.50
C ILE A 126 4.33 3.48 1.89
N LEU A 127 3.92 2.27 2.24
CA LEU A 127 4.81 1.14 2.49
C LEU A 127 4.53 0.04 1.48
N LEU A 128 5.47 -0.19 0.58
CA LEU A 128 5.44 -1.21 -0.46
C LEU A 128 6.70 -2.10 -0.40
N HIS A 129 7.45 -2.05 0.71
CA HIS A 129 8.67 -2.81 0.90
C HIS A 129 8.45 -4.32 0.73
N SER A 130 9.49 -5.04 0.32
CA SER A 130 9.46 -6.51 0.18
C SER A 130 8.32 -7.02 -0.71
N ASN A 131 8.11 -6.36 -1.85
CA ASN A 131 7.20 -6.79 -2.91
C ASN A 131 8.02 -7.21 -4.15
N ARG A 132 7.42 -7.18 -5.34
CA ARG A 132 8.03 -7.52 -6.63
C ARG A 132 7.95 -6.37 -7.62
N ILE A 133 7.84 -5.14 -7.13
CA ILE A 133 7.66 -3.93 -7.94
C ILE A 133 8.97 -3.61 -8.65
N SER A 134 9.02 -3.74 -9.97
CA SER A 134 10.21 -3.39 -10.74
C SER A 134 10.24 -1.93 -11.16
N GLN A 135 9.10 -1.23 -11.17
CA GLN A 135 9.01 0.13 -11.69
C GLN A 135 8.32 1.08 -10.71
N ILE A 136 8.94 2.24 -10.52
CA ILE A 136 8.39 3.36 -9.74
C ILE A 136 7.85 4.37 -10.76
N ASN A 137 6.67 4.06 -11.30
CA ASN A 137 6.08 4.76 -12.44
C ASN A 137 5.81 6.25 -12.18
N GLU A 138 6.10 7.09 -13.17
CA GLU A 138 5.94 8.54 -13.09
C GLU A 138 4.50 8.93 -12.77
N ASN A 139 3.53 8.43 -13.55
CA ASN A 139 2.11 8.76 -13.43
C ASN A 139 1.54 8.37 -12.06
N THR A 140 2.05 7.27 -11.48
CA THR A 140 1.64 6.79 -10.16
C THR A 140 2.18 7.67 -9.04
N PHE A 141 3.49 7.90 -9.01
CA PHE A 141 4.16 8.42 -7.81
C PHE A 141 4.46 9.91 -7.88
N LYS A 142 4.83 10.46 -9.05
CA LYS A 142 5.21 11.88 -9.18
C LYS A 142 4.17 12.85 -8.61
N PRO A 143 2.84 12.67 -8.83
CA PRO A 143 1.82 13.60 -8.30
C PRO A 143 1.72 13.63 -6.77
N ILE A 144 2.14 12.56 -6.09
CA ILE A 144 2.04 12.44 -4.63
C ILE A 144 3.40 12.56 -3.94
N PHE A 145 4.50 12.40 -4.68
CA PHE A 145 5.83 12.25 -4.13
C PHE A 145 6.23 13.37 -3.17
N PRO A 146 6.07 14.68 -3.50
CA PRO A 146 6.56 15.76 -2.63
C PRO A 146 5.89 15.86 -1.26
N ARG A 147 4.65 15.32 -1.10
CA ARG A 147 3.88 15.37 0.16
C ARG A 147 4.06 14.14 1.04
N LEU A 148 4.81 13.13 0.60
CA LEU A 148 5.00 11.91 1.36
C LEU A 148 5.82 12.17 2.63
N THR A 149 5.39 11.59 3.74
CA THR A 149 6.11 11.56 5.01
C THR A 149 6.78 10.21 5.27
N TRP A 150 6.28 9.14 4.67
CA TRP A 150 6.90 7.80 4.67
C TRP A 150 6.77 7.20 3.27
N PHE A 151 7.89 6.74 2.72
CA PHE A 151 7.95 6.08 1.41
C PHE A 151 8.95 4.93 1.45
N LYS A 152 8.46 3.69 1.56
CA LYS A 152 9.34 2.52 1.54
C LYS A 152 9.00 1.60 0.39
N VAL A 153 10.00 1.35 -0.44
CA VAL A 153 9.99 0.43 -1.58
C VAL A 153 11.23 -0.48 -1.57
N ASN A 154 12.03 -0.49 -0.50
CA ASN A 154 13.18 -1.38 -0.36
C ASN A 154 12.76 -2.87 -0.44
N GLY A 155 13.68 -3.73 -0.87
CA GLY A 155 13.38 -5.17 -1.07
C GLY A 155 12.50 -5.45 -2.29
N ASN A 156 12.41 -4.52 -3.24
CA ASN A 156 11.79 -4.71 -4.54
C ASN A 156 12.86 -4.74 -5.65
N PRO A 157 12.61 -5.42 -6.80
CA PRO A 157 13.53 -5.49 -7.93
C PRO A 157 13.54 -4.21 -8.79
N ILE A 158 13.74 -3.05 -8.17
CA ILE A 158 13.56 -1.74 -8.82
C ILE A 158 14.58 -1.53 -9.95
N ASP A 159 14.07 -1.26 -11.13
CA ASP A 159 14.84 -0.84 -12.30
C ASP A 159 14.90 0.70 -12.38
N CYS A 160 16.09 1.24 -12.22
CA CYS A 160 16.43 2.65 -12.22
C CYS A 160 16.99 3.15 -13.56
N HIS A 161 16.54 2.58 -14.68
CA HIS A 161 16.75 3.18 -16.01
C HIS A 161 15.90 4.46 -16.21
N CYS A 162 15.70 4.87 -17.46
CA CYS A 162 15.06 6.13 -17.81
C CYS A 162 13.61 6.29 -17.33
N SER A 163 12.88 5.21 -17.05
CA SER A 163 11.50 5.26 -16.57
C SER A 163 11.33 5.90 -15.19
N ILE A 164 12.37 5.89 -14.33
CA ILE A 164 12.35 6.55 -13.02
C ILE A 164 13.02 7.94 -13.03
N ARG A 165 13.49 8.44 -14.20
CA ARG A 165 14.20 9.73 -14.31
C ARG A 165 13.43 10.89 -13.66
N TRP A 166 12.10 10.82 -13.64
CA TRP A 166 11.26 11.83 -13.00
C TRP A 166 11.61 12.08 -11.52
N ILE A 167 12.21 11.11 -10.80
CA ILE A 167 12.58 11.21 -9.38
C ILE A 167 13.63 12.29 -9.10
N VAL A 168 14.34 12.75 -10.14
CA VAL A 168 15.29 13.88 -10.07
C VAL A 168 14.72 15.18 -10.63
N THR A 169 13.51 15.15 -11.19
CA THR A 169 12.82 16.33 -11.76
C THR A 169 11.84 16.99 -10.79
N VAL A 170 11.63 16.39 -9.62
CA VAL A 170 10.73 16.88 -8.57
C VAL A 170 11.44 16.94 -7.24
N ASP A 171 10.93 17.78 -6.33
CA ASP A 171 11.43 17.86 -4.98
C ASP A 171 11.25 16.51 -4.28
N LYS A 172 12.38 15.91 -3.89
CA LYS A 172 12.37 14.72 -3.04
C LYS A 172 11.87 15.11 -1.65
N PRO A 173 11.02 14.28 -1.01
CA PRO A 173 10.66 14.47 0.39
C PRO A 173 11.89 14.60 1.28
N ASN A 174 11.94 15.65 2.11
CA ASN A 174 12.99 15.83 3.12
C ASN A 174 12.78 14.85 4.28
N LEU A 175 13.15 13.59 4.06
CA LEU A 175 12.89 12.48 4.96
C LEU A 175 14.18 11.86 5.48
N ALA A 176 14.21 11.65 6.79
CA ALA A 176 15.24 10.86 7.44
C ALA A 176 15.32 9.44 6.83
N TRP A 177 16.49 8.81 6.92
CA TRP A 177 16.82 7.55 6.23
C TRP A 177 15.79 6.42 6.49
N GLN A 178 15.29 6.34 7.71
CA GLN A 178 14.31 5.35 8.17
C GLN A 178 12.92 5.53 7.56
N LYS A 179 12.63 6.70 6.97
CA LYS A 179 11.32 7.04 6.39
C LYS A 179 11.28 6.98 4.86
N PHE A 180 12.43 7.06 4.18
CA PHE A 180 12.51 6.85 2.73
C PHE A 180 13.52 5.75 2.38
N GLN A 181 13.03 4.54 2.14
CA GLN A 181 13.86 3.36 1.91
C GLN A 181 13.56 2.79 0.53
N GLY A 182 14.59 2.53 -0.27
CA GLY A 182 14.44 2.07 -1.63
C GLY A 182 15.77 2.19 -2.36
N ASP A 183 16.15 1.13 -3.05
CA ASP A 183 17.45 0.99 -3.69
C ASP A 183 17.27 0.40 -5.08
N CYS A 184 18.09 0.84 -6.02
CA CYS A 184 18.10 0.31 -7.36
C CYS A 184 18.67 -1.12 -7.38
N ILE A 185 18.09 -1.98 -8.20
CA ILE A 185 18.58 -3.33 -8.49
C ILE A 185 19.12 -3.41 -9.91
N GLN A 186 18.50 -2.68 -10.84
CA GLN A 186 18.98 -2.45 -12.19
C GLN A 186 19.03 -0.93 -12.46
N PRO A 187 19.80 -0.46 -13.46
CA PRO A 187 20.88 -1.18 -14.12
C PRO A 187 22.02 -1.55 -13.15
N ARG A 188 22.98 -2.39 -13.60
CA ARG A 188 24.10 -2.86 -12.78
C ARG A 188 24.93 -1.72 -12.18
N GLU A 189 25.09 -0.62 -12.91
CA GLU A 189 25.87 0.56 -12.51
C GLU A 189 25.23 1.31 -11.33
N LEU A 190 23.92 1.17 -11.16
CA LEU A 190 23.16 1.78 -10.06
C LEU A 190 22.76 0.74 -9.00
N ALA A 191 23.09 -0.53 -9.15
CA ALA A 191 22.71 -1.58 -8.21
C ALA A 191 23.20 -1.24 -6.78
N GLY A 192 22.27 -1.27 -5.82
CA GLY A 192 22.49 -0.89 -4.42
C GLY A 192 22.45 0.62 -4.15
N ARG A 193 22.29 1.47 -5.17
CA ARG A 193 22.20 2.91 -4.98
C ARG A 193 20.83 3.30 -4.42
N PRO A 194 20.77 4.07 -3.31
CA PRO A 194 19.50 4.52 -2.77
C PRO A 194 18.78 5.48 -3.71
N LEU A 195 17.46 5.33 -3.86
CA LEU A 195 16.61 6.19 -4.69
C LEU A 195 16.69 7.66 -4.28
N ARG A 196 16.85 7.92 -2.98
CA ARG A 196 17.04 9.25 -2.41
C ARG A 196 18.30 9.96 -2.91
N ASP A 197 19.33 9.20 -3.30
CA ASP A 197 20.65 9.68 -3.68
C ASP A 197 20.84 9.72 -5.21
N LEU A 198 19.79 9.40 -5.97
CA LEU A 198 19.77 9.55 -7.42
C LEU A 198 19.81 11.02 -7.81
N LYS A 199 20.64 11.32 -8.80
CA LYS A 199 20.96 12.65 -9.31
C LYS A 199 20.77 12.70 -10.82
N THR A 200 20.64 13.90 -11.37
CA THR A 200 20.47 14.12 -12.82
C THR A 200 21.55 13.44 -13.67
N SER A 201 22.79 13.40 -13.19
CA SER A 201 23.91 12.72 -13.86
C SER A 201 23.69 11.23 -14.07
N ASP A 202 22.96 10.56 -13.17
CA ASP A 202 22.69 9.12 -13.27
C ASP A 202 21.80 8.78 -14.48
N PHE A 203 21.05 9.79 -14.98
CA PHE A 203 20.15 9.68 -16.12
C PHE A 203 20.64 10.47 -17.34
N ALA A 204 21.93 10.82 -17.42
CA ALA A 204 22.48 11.62 -18.53
C ALA A 204 22.29 10.94 -19.90
N HIS A 205 22.21 9.60 -19.93
CA HIS A 205 22.00 8.80 -21.14
C HIS A 205 20.53 8.71 -21.59
N CYS A 206 19.59 9.20 -20.78
CA CYS A 206 18.14 9.13 -21.05
C CYS A 206 17.62 10.29 -21.90
N GLY A 207 18.50 10.97 -22.64
CA GLY A 207 18.23 12.17 -23.43
C GLY A 207 18.75 12.02 -24.85
#